data_AF-A0A8T3RXL1-F1
#
_entry.id   AF-A0A8T3RXL1-F1
#
_cell.length_a   1.000
_cell.length_b   1.000
_cell.length_c   1.000
_cell.angle_alpha   90.00
_cell.angle_beta   90.00
_cell.angle_gamma   90.00
#
_symmetry.space_group_name_H-M   'P 1'
#
loop_
_entity.id
_entity.type
_entity.pdbx_description
1 polymer ?
#
loop_
_entity_poly.entity_id
_entity_poly.type
_entity_poly.pdbx_seq_one_letter_code
_entity_poly.pdbx_strand_id
1 'polypeptide(L)'
;MDLSTTFEILLTWAVHLSNYPAPSHPPQIQFQPHSFFVERVCANKECRAVGWYNDEGIVYIDEIYRDTDSEFAQSLVVHELVHYLQHMSGKYDSYSCEDSIAREREAYYIQNEYILQSQASFKFVRPGPTACGYQNAAVQSEVTDHHEQVSD
;
A
#
# COMPACT_ATOMS: atom_id res chain seq x y z
N MET A 1 -12.24 10.35 -18.32
CA MET A 1 -10.80 10.55 -18.10
C MET A 1 -10.15 9.19 -18.26
N ASP A 2 -8.99 9.06 -18.91
CA ASP A 2 -8.32 7.76 -18.92
C ASP A 2 -7.74 7.43 -17.53
N LEU A 3 -7.49 6.14 -17.31
CA LEU A 3 -7.09 5.62 -16.01
C LEU A 3 -5.75 6.18 -15.53
N SER A 4 -4.83 6.47 -16.46
CA SER A 4 -3.51 7.05 -16.16
C SER A 4 -3.65 8.46 -15.59
N THR A 5 -4.44 9.29 -16.26
CA THR A 5 -4.71 10.66 -15.83
C THR A 5 -5.38 10.69 -14.46
N THR A 6 -6.32 9.76 -14.20
CA THR A 6 -6.95 9.63 -12.89
C THR A 6 -5.90 9.37 -11.81
N PHE A 7 -4.96 8.44 -12.02
CA PHE A 7 -3.92 8.14 -11.03
C PHE A 7 -2.95 9.29 -10.78
N GLU A 8 -2.59 10.06 -11.80
CA GLU A 8 -1.75 11.25 -11.63
C GLU A 8 -2.44 12.31 -10.77
N ILE A 9 -3.75 12.49 -10.95
CA ILE A 9 -4.55 13.39 -10.10
C ILE A 9 -4.59 12.86 -8.67
N LEU A 10 -4.82 11.57 -8.46
CA LEU A 10 -4.84 10.97 -7.13
C LEU A 10 -3.48 11.07 -6.43
N LEU A 11 -2.37 10.93 -7.17
CA LEU A 11 -1.03 11.16 -6.65
C LEU A 11 -0.82 12.63 -6.24
N THR A 12 -1.33 13.56 -7.04
CA THR A 12 -1.29 14.99 -6.70
C THR A 12 -2.06 15.27 -5.40
N TRP A 13 -3.23 14.64 -5.21
CA TRP A 13 -3.97 14.71 -3.95
C TRP A 13 -3.19 14.12 -2.78
N ALA A 14 -2.60 12.93 -2.94
CA ALA A 14 -1.81 12.29 -1.90
C ALA A 14 -0.62 13.17 -1.47
N VAL A 15 0.12 13.74 -2.43
CA VAL A 15 1.21 14.71 -2.19
C VAL A 15 0.70 15.94 -1.44
N HIS A 16 -0.38 16.55 -1.92
CA HIS A 16 -0.94 17.77 -1.33
C HIS A 16 -1.38 17.58 0.12
N LEU A 17 -2.12 16.50 0.39
CA LEU A 17 -2.72 16.27 1.71
C LEU A 17 -1.70 15.75 2.74
N SER A 18 -0.73 14.94 2.31
CA SER A 18 0.30 14.38 3.19
C SER A 18 1.48 15.31 3.47
N ASN A 19 1.67 16.33 2.64
CA ASN A 19 2.87 17.19 2.60
C ASN A 19 4.19 16.45 2.32
N TYR A 20 4.13 15.21 1.82
CA TYR A 20 5.34 14.56 1.28
C TYR A 20 5.81 15.26 0.00
N PRO A 21 7.11 15.24 -0.31
CA PRO A 21 7.61 15.73 -1.59
C PRO A 21 6.97 14.97 -2.76
N ALA A 22 6.72 15.68 -3.87
CA ALA A 22 6.34 15.01 -5.10
C ALA A 22 7.47 14.05 -5.55
N PRO A 23 7.15 12.78 -5.85
CA PRO A 23 8.15 11.79 -6.24
C PRO A 23 8.66 12.10 -7.66
N SER A 24 9.91 11.76 -7.96
CA SER A 24 10.49 11.98 -9.30
C SER A 24 9.85 11.10 -10.37
N HIS A 25 9.31 9.93 -9.96
CA HIS A 25 8.61 8.98 -10.82
C HIS A 25 7.34 8.52 -10.10
N PRO A 26 6.20 8.37 -10.79
CA PRO A 26 5.02 7.77 -10.18
C PRO A 26 5.23 6.25 -9.96
N PRO A 27 4.52 5.63 -9.00
CA PRO A 27 4.51 4.18 -8.87
C PRO A 27 3.75 3.55 -10.04
N GLN A 28 4.04 2.28 -10.31
CA GLN A 28 3.23 1.47 -11.23
C GLN A 28 1.94 1.04 -10.53
N ILE A 29 0.79 1.19 -11.20
CA ILE A 29 -0.47 0.62 -10.71
C ILE A 29 -0.75 -0.69 -11.44
N GLN A 30 -1.02 -1.75 -10.68
CA GLN A 30 -1.44 -3.04 -11.21
C GLN A 30 -2.75 -3.50 -10.57
N PHE A 31 -3.60 -4.11 -11.38
CA PHE A 31 -4.84 -4.71 -10.90
C PHE A 31 -4.68 -6.22 -10.80
N GLN A 32 -5.05 -6.77 -9.66
CA GLN A 32 -4.92 -8.19 -9.36
C GLN A 32 -6.24 -8.75 -8.82
N PRO A 33 -6.53 -10.04 -9.03
CA PRO A 33 -7.69 -10.69 -8.42
C PRO A 33 -7.53 -10.76 -6.90
N HIS A 34 -8.65 -10.82 -6.15
CA HIS A 34 -8.61 -10.89 -4.68
C HIS A 34 -7.70 -11.99 -4.11
N SER A 35 -7.60 -13.14 -4.79
CA SER A 35 -6.73 -14.25 -4.40
C SER A 35 -5.25 -13.87 -4.29
N PHE A 36 -4.80 -12.88 -5.06
CA PHE A 36 -3.44 -12.33 -4.97
C PHE A 36 -3.19 -11.70 -3.59
N PHE A 37 -4.14 -10.94 -3.05
CA PHE A 37 -4.03 -10.31 -1.74
C PHE A 37 -4.08 -11.35 -0.62
N VAL A 38 -4.94 -12.35 -0.76
CA VAL A 38 -5.01 -13.49 0.18
C VAL A 38 -3.64 -14.20 0.26
N GLU A 39 -3.02 -14.47 -0.88
CA GLU A 39 -1.69 -15.11 -0.95
C GLU A 39 -0.58 -14.20 -0.39
N ARG A 40 -0.47 -12.97 -0.91
CA ARG A 40 0.70 -12.10 -0.73
C ARG A 40 0.66 -11.24 0.53
N VAL A 41 -0.53 -10.79 0.93
CA VAL A 41 -0.70 -9.88 2.07
C VAL A 41 -1.16 -10.65 3.30
N CYS A 42 -2.00 -11.67 3.11
CA CYS A 42 -2.71 -12.32 4.20
C CYS A 42 -2.22 -13.74 4.52
N ALA A 43 -1.04 -14.12 4.01
CA ALA A 43 -0.41 -15.42 4.28
C ALA A 43 -1.35 -16.62 4.04
N ASN A 44 -2.08 -16.59 2.93
CA ASN A 44 -3.09 -17.59 2.52
C ASN A 44 -4.30 -17.70 3.45
N LYS A 45 -4.58 -16.69 4.27
CA LYS A 45 -5.80 -16.61 5.07
C LYS A 45 -6.73 -15.57 4.45
N GLU A 46 -7.98 -15.96 4.24
CA GLU A 46 -9.04 -15.06 3.76
C GLU A 46 -9.06 -13.76 4.57
N CYS A 47 -9.08 -12.62 3.87
CA CYS A 47 -8.95 -11.31 4.47
C CYS A 47 -9.69 -10.25 3.65
N ARG A 48 -9.61 -8.99 4.09
CA ARG A 48 -10.29 -7.86 3.44
C ARG A 48 -9.31 -6.91 2.75
N ALA A 49 -8.07 -7.33 2.55
CA ALA A 49 -7.07 -6.53 1.84
C ALA A 49 -7.49 -6.42 0.37
N VAL A 50 -7.55 -5.19 -0.14
CA VAL A 50 -7.96 -4.87 -1.51
C VAL A 50 -7.01 -3.87 -2.18
N GLY A 51 -5.99 -3.44 -1.44
CA GLY A 51 -4.91 -2.57 -1.89
C GLY A 51 -3.62 -2.99 -1.19
N TRP A 52 -2.49 -2.83 -1.88
CA TRP A 52 -1.17 -3.06 -1.29
C TRP A 52 -0.08 -2.36 -2.11
N TYR A 53 0.63 -1.43 -1.49
CA TYR A 53 1.94 -0.98 -1.95
C TYR A 53 3.05 -1.92 -1.47
N ASN A 54 3.85 -2.46 -2.39
CA ASN A 54 4.82 -3.52 -2.11
C ASN A 54 6.20 -3.07 -1.64
N ASP A 55 6.40 -1.78 -1.35
CA ASP A 55 7.72 -1.19 -1.06
C ASP A 55 8.76 -1.34 -2.19
N GLU A 56 8.34 -1.69 -3.42
CA GLU A 56 9.22 -1.80 -4.61
C GLU A 56 8.73 -0.96 -5.79
N GLY A 57 7.80 -0.03 -5.54
CA GLY A 57 7.29 0.89 -6.56
C GLY A 57 6.05 0.39 -7.30
N ILE A 58 5.40 -0.68 -6.84
CA ILE A 58 4.15 -1.18 -7.40
C ILE A 58 3.03 -1.05 -6.37
N VAL A 59 1.94 -0.41 -6.78
CA VAL A 59 0.66 -0.36 -6.06
C VAL A 59 -0.28 -1.37 -6.71
N TYR A 60 -0.69 -2.36 -5.94
CA TYR A 60 -1.68 -3.34 -6.33
C TYR A 60 -3.07 -2.92 -5.85
N ILE A 61 -4.06 -3.02 -6.72
CA ILE A 61 -5.47 -2.75 -6.43
C ILE A 61 -6.32 -3.96 -6.85
N ASP A 62 -7.29 -4.34 -6.03
CA ASP A 62 -8.22 -5.41 -6.38
C ASP A 62 -8.99 -5.05 -7.67
N GLU A 63 -9.02 -5.97 -8.62
CA GLU A 63 -9.59 -5.73 -9.95
C GLU A 63 -11.07 -5.37 -9.92
N ILE A 64 -11.79 -5.71 -8.84
CA ILE A 64 -13.18 -5.27 -8.64
C ILE A 64 -13.30 -3.74 -8.56
N TYR A 65 -12.20 -3.04 -8.26
CA TYR A 65 -12.10 -1.58 -8.19
C TYR A 65 -11.41 -0.96 -9.41
N ARG A 66 -11.25 -1.72 -10.51
CA ARG A 66 -10.66 -1.23 -11.77
C ARG A 66 -11.39 -0.02 -12.34
N ASP A 67 -12.70 -0.02 -12.24
CA ASP A 67 -13.52 1.13 -12.60
C ASP A 67 -13.40 2.16 -11.48
N THR A 68 -12.37 3.00 -11.56
CA THR A 68 -11.99 4.02 -10.56
C THR A 68 -13.00 5.16 -10.42
N ASP A 69 -14.24 5.00 -10.88
CA ASP A 69 -15.29 6.00 -10.76
C ASP A 69 -15.97 5.98 -9.38
N SER A 70 -15.77 4.90 -8.61
CA SER A 70 -16.30 4.84 -7.24
C SER A 70 -15.46 5.66 -6.27
N GLU A 71 -16.15 6.40 -5.39
CA GLU A 71 -15.57 7.16 -4.28
C GLU A 71 -14.57 6.32 -3.46
N PHE A 72 -14.93 5.06 -3.21
CA PHE A 72 -14.09 4.14 -2.45
C PHE A 72 -12.82 3.76 -3.23
N ALA A 73 -12.93 3.39 -4.51
CA ALA A 73 -11.78 3.01 -5.33
C ALA A 73 -10.74 4.14 -5.40
N GLN A 74 -11.18 5.38 -5.60
CA GLN A 74 -10.26 6.53 -5.60
C GLN A 74 -9.60 6.73 -4.23
N SER A 75 -10.38 6.64 -3.15
CA SER A 75 -9.84 6.77 -1.79
C SER A 75 -8.85 5.66 -1.42
N LEU A 76 -9.10 4.44 -1.90
CA LEU A 76 -8.22 3.28 -1.74
C LEU A 76 -6.89 3.52 -2.47
N VAL A 77 -6.94 4.01 -3.71
CA VAL A 77 -5.71 4.36 -4.44
C VAL A 77 -4.93 5.45 -3.72
N VAL A 78 -5.58 6.49 -3.20
CA VAL A 78 -4.91 7.54 -2.40
C VAL A 78 -4.21 6.94 -1.18
N HIS A 79 -4.85 5.98 -0.49
CA HIS A 79 -4.24 5.28 0.65
C HIS A 79 -2.92 4.61 0.25
N GLU A 80 -2.92 3.81 -0.81
CA GLU A 80 -1.70 3.12 -1.27
C GLU A 80 -0.63 4.08 -1.80
N LEU A 81 -1.03 5.20 -2.41
CA LEU A 81 -0.09 6.24 -2.84
C LEU A 81 0.56 6.94 -1.65
N VAL A 82 -0.12 7.07 -0.50
CA VAL A 82 0.52 7.58 0.72
C VAL A 82 1.57 6.59 1.23
N HIS A 83 1.33 5.28 1.16
CA HIS A 83 2.36 4.28 1.47
C HIS A 83 3.58 4.40 0.56
N TYR A 84 3.36 4.62 -0.74
CA TYR A 84 4.45 4.92 -1.67
C TYR A 84 5.25 6.16 -1.23
N LEU A 85 4.58 7.26 -0.90
CA LEU A 85 5.24 8.49 -0.46
C LEU A 85 5.98 8.34 0.87
N GLN A 86 5.42 7.58 1.83
CA GLN A 86 6.06 7.24 3.10
C GLN A 86 7.39 6.53 2.86
N HIS A 87 7.39 5.47 2.04
CA HIS A 87 8.61 4.74 1.68
C HIS A 87 9.63 5.65 0.99
N MET A 88 9.21 6.45 0.00
CA MET A 88 10.12 7.38 -0.69
C MET A 88 10.72 8.45 0.22
N SER A 89 10.05 8.79 1.32
CA SER A 89 10.53 9.77 2.30
C SER A 89 11.50 9.18 3.35
N GLY A 90 11.59 7.85 3.43
CA GLY A 90 12.31 7.12 4.47
C GLY A 90 11.65 7.17 5.86
N LYS A 91 10.34 7.51 5.90
CA LYS A 91 9.58 7.61 7.14
C LYS A 91 8.94 6.26 7.45
N TYR A 92 9.05 5.83 8.70
CA TYR A 92 8.60 4.52 9.21
C TYR A 92 9.44 3.31 8.74
N ASP A 93 10.68 3.55 8.30
CA ASP A 93 11.62 2.53 7.77
C ASP A 93 12.17 1.57 8.83
N SER A 94 11.86 1.72 10.12
CA SER A 94 12.37 0.79 11.13
C SER A 94 11.69 -0.58 11.07
N TYR A 95 10.58 -0.70 10.34
CA TYR A 95 9.69 -1.86 10.30
C TYR A 95 9.25 -2.35 11.69
N SER A 96 9.37 -1.50 12.71
CA SER A 96 8.89 -1.81 14.05
C SER A 96 7.36 -1.87 14.05
N CYS A 97 6.80 -2.55 15.05
CA CYS A 97 5.35 -2.61 15.24
C CYS A 97 4.75 -1.20 15.44
N GLU A 98 5.46 -0.32 16.14
CA GLU A 98 5.04 1.07 16.35
C GLU A 98 5.03 1.86 15.04
N ASP A 99 6.11 1.79 14.27
CA ASP A 99 6.20 2.43 12.95
C ASP A 99 5.15 1.89 11.99
N SER A 100 4.90 0.58 11.99
CA SER A 100 3.86 -0.04 11.16
C SER A 100 2.47 0.51 11.48
N ILE A 101 2.15 0.66 12.76
CA ILE A 101 0.87 1.23 13.20
C ILE A 101 0.78 2.71 12.84
N ALA A 102 1.87 3.47 13.00
CA ALA A 102 1.91 4.89 12.67
C ALA A 102 1.78 5.12 11.14
N ARG A 103 2.48 4.31 10.33
CA ARG A 103 2.42 4.28 8.86
C ARG A 103 0.99 4.10 8.37
N GLU A 104 0.30 3.10 8.89
CA GLU A 104 -1.10 2.81 8.54
C GLU A 104 -2.06 3.92 9.01
N ARG A 105 -1.90 4.42 10.23
CA ARG A 105 -2.76 5.48 10.78
C ARG A 105 -2.68 6.77 9.96
N GLU A 106 -1.49 7.14 9.52
CA GLU A 106 -1.31 8.30 8.65
C GLU A 106 -1.97 8.09 7.28
N ALA A 107 -1.81 6.91 6.66
CA ALA A 107 -2.45 6.60 5.39
C ALA A 107 -3.99 6.70 5.48
N TYR A 108 -4.62 6.16 6.53
CA TYR A 108 -6.06 6.33 6.75
C TYR A 108 -6.46 7.77 7.05
N TYR A 109 -5.63 8.53 7.77
CA TYR A 109 -5.91 9.93 8.03
C TYR A 109 -6.00 10.70 6.71
N ILE A 110 -5.01 10.56 5.82
CA ILE A 110 -4.99 11.21 4.52
C ILE A 110 -6.10 10.71 3.59
N GLN A 111 -6.39 9.41 3.59
CA GLN A 111 -7.53 8.85 2.86
C GLN A 111 -8.86 9.51 3.27
N ASN A 112 -9.08 9.71 4.56
CA ASN A 112 -10.29 10.36 5.06
C ASN A 112 -10.34 11.85 4.71
N GLU A 113 -9.22 12.56 4.79
CA GLU A 113 -9.13 13.95 4.32
C GLU A 113 -9.46 14.07 2.83
N TYR A 114 -8.97 13.14 2.01
CA TYR A 114 -9.31 13.10 0.58
C TYR A 114 -10.81 12.91 0.35
N ILE A 115 -11.46 11.98 1.06
CA ILE A 115 -12.90 11.76 0.95
C ILE A 115 -13.68 13.03 1.34
N LEU A 116 -13.28 13.69 2.43
CA LEU A 116 -13.93 14.91 2.91
C LEU A 116 -13.79 16.06 1.92
N GLN A 117 -12.58 16.29 1.39
CA GLN A 117 -12.28 17.48 0.60
C GLN A 117 -12.62 17.34 -0.89
N SER A 118 -12.34 16.19 -1.50
CA SER A 118 -12.53 15.99 -2.94
C SER A 118 -13.96 15.56 -3.30
N GLN A 119 -14.64 14.83 -2.41
CA GLN A 119 -15.96 14.26 -2.68
C GLN A 119 -17.09 15.01 -1.94
N ALA A 120 -16.74 15.97 -1.05
CA ALA A 120 -17.69 16.62 -0.15
C ALA A 120 -18.58 15.62 0.61
N SER A 121 -18.02 14.44 0.93
CA SER A 121 -18.73 13.29 1.47
C SER A 121 -18.27 12.99 2.90
N PHE A 122 -19.20 12.63 3.80
CA PHE A 122 -18.91 12.29 5.20
C PHE A 122 -18.72 10.77 5.43
N LYS A 123 -18.40 10.01 4.38
CA LYS A 123 -18.12 8.57 4.50
C LYS A 123 -16.71 8.36 5.06
N PHE A 124 -16.60 8.10 6.36
CA PHE A 124 -15.32 7.83 7.00
C PHE A 124 -14.90 6.36 6.85
N VAL A 125 -13.67 6.14 6.36
CA VAL A 125 -13.01 4.83 6.38
C VAL A 125 -12.38 4.65 7.76
N ARG A 126 -12.88 3.65 8.48
CA ARG A 126 -12.34 3.28 9.79
C ARG A 126 -11.19 2.29 9.59
N PRO A 127 -10.00 2.56 10.15
CA PRO A 127 -8.93 1.58 10.17
C PRO A 127 -9.42 0.25 10.71
N GLY A 128 -9.08 -0.85 10.04
CA GLY A 128 -9.18 -2.18 10.63
C GLY A 128 -8.21 -2.32 11.80
N PRO A 129 -8.34 -3.37 12.63
CA PRO A 129 -7.28 -3.71 13.58
C PRO A 129 -5.99 -4.01 12.79
N THR A 130 -5.03 -3.09 12.84
CA THR A 130 -3.67 -3.29 12.33
C THR A 130 -2.95 -4.22 13.30
N ALA A 131 -2.99 -5.52 13.05
CA ALA A 131 -2.17 -6.48 13.77
C ALA A 131 -0.73 -6.39 13.25
N CYS A 132 0.25 -6.31 14.14
CA CYS A 132 1.66 -6.34 13.75
C CYS A 132 1.95 -7.72 13.11
N GLY A 133 2.07 -7.71 11.79
CA GLY A 133 2.12 -8.91 10.97
C GLY A 133 2.72 -8.66 9.59
N TYR A 134 3.72 -7.76 9.47
CA TYR A 134 4.67 -7.84 8.37
C TYR A 134 5.63 -8.99 8.68
N GLN A 135 5.25 -10.21 8.28
CA GLN A 135 6.26 -11.21 8.00
C GLN A 135 6.83 -10.86 6.63
N ASN A 136 8.13 -10.60 6.60
CA ASN A 136 8.98 -10.58 5.41
C ASN A 136 8.55 -11.68 4.41
N ALA A 137 7.72 -11.34 3.45
CA ALA A 137 7.43 -12.19 2.29
C ALA A 137 8.42 -11.92 1.16
N ALA A 138 9.68 -11.55 1.48
CA ALA A 138 10.75 -11.38 0.49
C ALA A 138 12.16 -11.29 1.10
N VAL A 139 12.53 -12.12 2.08
CA VAL A 139 13.97 -12.44 2.33
C VAL A 139 14.10 -13.90 2.78
N GLN A 140 13.96 -14.83 1.84
CA GLN A 140 14.74 -16.06 1.88
C GLN A 140 15.64 -16.02 0.65
N SER A 141 16.68 -15.19 0.70
CA SER A 141 17.83 -15.38 -0.17
C SER A 141 18.58 -16.61 0.31
N GLU A 142 18.57 -17.62 -0.55
CA GLU A 142 19.49 -18.74 -0.64
C GLU A 142 20.79 -18.56 0.16
N VAL A 143 20.96 -19.37 1.20
CA VAL A 143 22.28 -19.89 1.57
C VAL A 143 22.20 -21.39 1.34
N THR A 144 22.57 -21.78 0.13
CA THR A 144 22.98 -23.14 -0.20
C THR A 144 24.26 -23.45 0.56
N ASP A 145 24.17 -24.20 1.65
CA ASP A 145 25.33 -24.78 2.30
C ASP A 145 25.67 -26.11 1.61
N HIS A 146 26.69 -26.07 0.75
CA HIS A 146 27.28 -27.23 0.12
C HIS A 146 28.75 -27.34 0.56
N HIS A 147 29.12 -28.55 1.00
CA HIS A 147 30.47 -29.07 1.31
C HIS A 147 31.03 -28.65 2.68
N GLU A 148 31.59 -29.52 3.53
CA GLU A 148 32.32 -30.76 3.25
C GLU A 148 32.40 -31.65 4.50
N GLN A 149 32.44 -32.97 4.28
CA GLN A 149 32.76 -33.98 5.28
C GLN A 149 34.21 -33.83 5.75
N VAL A 150 34.47 -33.96 7.07
CA VAL A 150 35.75 -34.49 7.57
C VAL A 150 35.47 -35.41 8.75
N SER A 151 35.93 -36.65 8.58
CA SER A 151 35.96 -37.74 9.55
C SER A 151 36.99 -37.50 10.66
N ASP A 152 36.70 -37.98 11.86
CA ASP A 152 37.62 -38.71 12.74
C ASP A 152 36.83 -39.60 13.72
#